data_AF-A0A699QXR0-F1
#
_entry.id   AF-A0A699QXR0-F1
#
_cell.length_a   1.000
_cell.length_b   1.000
_cell.length_c   1.000
_cell.angle_alpha   90.00
_cell.angle_beta   90.00
_cell.angle_gamma   90.00
#
_symmetry.space_group_name_H-M   'P 1'
#
loop_
_entity.id
_entity.type
_entity.pdbx_description
1 polymer ?
#
loop_
_entity_poly.entity_id
_entity_poly.type
_entity_poly.pdbx_seq_one_letter_code
_entity_poly.pdbx_strand_id
1 'polypeptide(L)'
;MEMVFRISNCFAKNQVKFSICTLLAGALTWWNSHVRIVGTDAAYVMTWIELKKKMADKYCPRNEMKKIETELWNMEVQGIDLT
;
A
#
# COMPACT_ATOMS: atom_id res chain seq x y z
N MET A 1 8.81 0.46 1.94
CA MET A 1 8.98 1.09 3.27
C MET A 1 9.50 0.13 4.35
N GLU A 2 9.05 -1.12 4.40
CA GLU A 2 9.45 -2.11 5.43
C GLU A 2 10.97 -2.21 5.66
N MET A 3 11.74 -2.36 4.58
CA MET A 3 13.21 -2.43 4.67
C MET A 3 13.82 -1.14 5.24
N VAL A 4 13.31 0.02 4.83
CA VAL A 4 13.78 1.32 5.33
C VAL A 4 13.51 1.46 6.83
N PHE A 5 12.36 0.99 7.31
CA PHE A 5 12.06 0.98 8.74
C PHE A 5 13.00 0.07 9.54
N ARG A 6 13.32 -1.10 9.00
CA ARG A 6 14.27 -2.03 9.63
C ARG A 6 15.68 -1.44 9.71
N ILE A 7 16.18 -0.88 8.60
CA ILE A 7 17.54 -0.30 8.54
C ILE A 7 17.66 0.93 9.44
N SER A 8 16.63 1.78 9.49
CA SER A 8 16.65 3.01 10.30
C SER A 8 16.24 2.82 11.76
N ASN A 9 15.90 1.60 12.18
CA ASN A 9 15.29 1.33 13.49
C ASN A 9 14.07 2.23 13.77
N CYS A 10 13.21 2.41 12.77
CA CYS A 10 12.07 3.32 12.85
C CYS A 10 11.03 2.81 13.87
N PHE A 11 10.83 3.57 14.94
CA PHE A 11 9.78 3.30 15.92
C PHE A 11 8.39 3.31 15.28
N ALA A 12 7.52 2.38 15.70
CA ALA A 12 6.17 2.24 15.17
C ALA A 12 5.38 3.56 15.12
N LYS A 13 5.48 4.39 16.19
CA LYS A 13 4.83 5.72 16.28
C LYS A 13 5.24 6.72 15.19
N ASN A 14 6.37 6.50 14.53
CA ASN A 14 6.90 7.37 13.49
C ASN A 14 6.69 6.81 12.08
N GLN A 15 6.34 5.53 11.93
CA GLN A 15 6.27 4.85 10.63
C GLN A 15 5.26 5.52 9.67
N VAL A 16 4.07 5.87 10.16
CA VAL A 16 3.08 6.59 9.33
C VAL A 16 3.62 7.96 8.90
N LYS A 17 4.20 8.72 9.83
CA LYS A 17 4.81 10.03 9.52
C LYS A 17 5.89 9.94 8.45
N PHE A 18 6.77 8.94 8.52
CA PHE A 18 7.80 8.73 7.51
C PHE A 18 7.23 8.25 6.17
N SER A 19 6.23 7.37 6.19
CA SER A 19 5.64 6.82 4.96
C SER A 19 4.92 7.87 4.14
N ILE A 20 4.23 8.81 4.79
CA ILE A 20 3.45 9.81 4.07
C ILE A 20 4.35 10.76 3.26
N CYS A 21 5.60 10.96 3.69
CA CYS A 21 6.59 11.77 2.97
C CYS A 21 6.98 11.17 1.61
N THR A 22 6.72 9.87 1.39
CA THR A 22 7.02 9.22 0.11
C THR A 22 5.81 9.18 -0.83
N LEU A 23 4.63 9.66 -0.39
CA LEU A 23 3.44 9.68 -1.24
C LEU A 23 3.54 10.78 -2.30
N LEU A 24 3.18 10.43 -3.52
CA LEU A 24 3.22 11.32 -4.67
C LEU A 24 1.84 11.39 -5.36
N ALA A 25 1.60 12.49 -6.08
CA ALA A 25 0.44 12.69 -6.94
C ALA A 25 -0.89 12.26 -6.28
N GLY A 26 -1.64 11.36 -6.93
CA GLY A 26 -2.96 10.91 -6.47
C GLY A 26 -2.95 10.28 -5.07
N ALA A 27 -1.86 9.63 -4.66
CA ALA A 27 -1.71 9.06 -3.33
C ALA A 27 -1.61 10.14 -2.24
N LEU A 28 -0.88 11.21 -2.53
CA LEU A 28 -0.78 12.37 -1.64
C LEU A 28 -2.13 13.10 -1.52
N THR A 29 -2.81 13.33 -2.65
CA THR A 29 -4.16 13.93 -2.67
C THR A 29 -5.16 13.10 -1.86
N TRP A 30 -5.12 11.77 -1.99
CA TRP A 30 -5.95 10.87 -1.20
C TRP A 30 -5.65 10.97 0.30
N TRP A 31 -4.37 10.94 0.69
CA TRP A 31 -3.96 11.06 2.09
C TRP A 31 -4.42 12.38 2.71
N ASN A 32 -4.25 13.51 2.01
CA ASN A 32 -4.71 14.81 2.48
C ASN A 32 -6.23 14.86 2.68
N SER A 33 -7.00 14.23 1.77
CA SER A 33 -8.44 14.09 1.94
C SER A 33 -8.79 13.23 3.16
N HIS A 34 -8.07 12.13 3.37
CA HIS A 34 -8.25 11.28 4.54
C HIS A 34 -8.05 12.06 5.85
N VAL A 35 -6.92 12.78 5.97
CA VAL A 35 -6.61 13.63 7.13
C VAL A 35 -7.71 14.67 7.37
N ARG A 36 -8.25 15.28 6.32
CA ARG A 36 -9.36 16.24 6.42
C ARG A 36 -10.65 15.62 6.98
N ILE A 37 -10.92 14.35 6.65
CA ILE A 37 -12.13 13.64 7.07
C ILE A 37 -12.02 13.16 8.52
N VAL A 38 -10.90 12.53 8.89
CA VAL A 38 -10.74 11.92 10.22
C VAL A 38 -10.11 12.85 11.26
N GLY A 39 -9.52 13.96 10.81
CA GLY A 39 -8.75 14.87 11.65
C GLY A 39 -7.28 14.46 11.79
N THR A 40 -6.43 15.46 12.02
CA THR A 40 -4.97 15.29 12.14
C THR A 40 -4.60 14.27 13.23
N ASP A 41 -5.15 14.42 14.43
CA ASP A 41 -4.77 13.57 15.57
C ASP A 41 -5.12 12.10 15.31
N ALA A 42 -6.33 11.82 14.83
CA ALA A 42 -6.75 10.46 14.50
C ALA A 42 -5.92 9.87 13.34
N ALA A 43 -5.60 10.67 12.32
CA ALA A 43 -4.81 10.22 11.18
C ALA A 43 -3.38 9.83 11.59
N TYR A 44 -2.76 10.54 12.52
CA TYR A 44 -1.39 10.27 12.97
C TYR A 44 -1.28 9.27 14.13
N VAL A 45 -2.40 8.94 14.80
CA VAL A 45 -2.48 7.80 15.74
C VAL A 45 -2.56 6.46 15.01
N MET A 46 -2.96 6.46 13.74
CA MET A 46 -3.00 5.27 12.89
C MET A 46 -1.68 4.51 12.89
N THR A 47 -1.77 3.18 12.97
CA THR A 47 -0.61 2.30 12.82
C THR A 47 -0.22 2.12 11.36
N TRP A 48 1.03 1.72 11.12
CA TRP A 48 1.51 1.40 9.78
C TRP A 48 0.72 0.25 9.12
N ILE A 49 0.27 -0.73 9.90
CA ILE A 49 -0.53 -1.87 9.41
C ILE A 49 -1.87 -1.38 8.86
N GLU A 50 -2.55 -0.48 9.58
CA GLU A 50 -3.81 0.11 9.14
C GLU A 50 -3.64 0.96 7.89
N LEU A 51 -2.56 1.76 7.82
CA LEU A 51 -2.25 2.54 6.62
C LEU A 51 -2.05 1.64 5.40
N LYS A 52 -1.25 0.57 5.52
CA LYS A 52 -1.07 -0.41 4.44
C LYS A 52 -2.39 -1.00 3.97
N LYS A 53 -3.26 -1.38 4.89
CA LYS A 53 -4.58 -1.93 4.56
C LYS A 53 -5.41 -0.92 3.75
N LYS A 54 -5.50 0.33 4.21
CA LYS A 54 -6.23 1.40 3.49
C LYS A 54 -5.65 1.66 2.10
N MET A 55 -4.33 1.66 1.98
CA MET A 55 -3.64 1.83 0.69
C MET A 55 -3.92 0.65 -0.26
N ALA A 56 -3.88 -0.58 0.25
CA ALA A 56 -4.21 -1.77 -0.53
C ALA A 56 -5.68 -1.75 -0.99
N ASP A 57 -6.62 -1.42 -0.11
CA ASP A 57 -8.05 -1.32 -0.46
C ASP A 57 -8.29 -0.26 -1.55
N LYS A 58 -7.52 0.83 -1.55
CA LYS A 58 -7.64 1.96 -2.48
C LYS A 58 -6.99 1.68 -3.85
N TYR A 59 -5.80 1.08 -3.86
CA TYR A 59 -4.92 1.01 -5.03
C TYR A 59 -4.64 -0.41 -5.53
N CYS A 60 -4.98 -1.44 -4.75
CA CYS A 60 -4.81 -2.84 -5.11
C CYS A 60 -6.16 -3.56 -5.15
N PRO A 61 -7.04 -3.18 -6.10
CA PRO A 61 -8.39 -3.71 -6.14
C PRO A 61 -8.37 -5.21 -6.46
N ARG A 62 -9.14 -5.99 -5.70
CA ARG A 62 -9.07 -7.46 -5.71
C ARG A 62 -9.42 -8.08 -7.07
N ASN A 63 -10.27 -7.44 -7.84
CA ASN A 63 -10.61 -7.89 -9.20
C ASN A 63 -9.40 -7.81 -10.14
N GLU A 64 -8.62 -6.73 -10.10
CA GLU A 64 -7.42 -6.57 -10.92
C GLU A 64 -6.33 -7.55 -10.46
N MET A 65 -6.16 -7.77 -9.14
CA MET A 65 -5.25 -8.80 -8.64
C MET A 65 -5.62 -10.20 -9.18
N LYS A 66 -6.90 -10.58 -9.12
CA LYS A 66 -7.37 -11.86 -9.67
C LYS A 66 -7.15 -11.97 -11.17
N LYS A 67 -7.32 -10.87 -11.89
CA LYS A 67 -7.06 -10.82 -13.33
C LYS A 67 -5.58 -11.10 -13.61
N ILE A 68 -4.68 -10.45 -12.88
CA ILE A 68 -3.23 -10.70 -12.97
C ILE A 68 -2.89 -12.15 -12.62
N GLU A 69 -3.47 -12.71 -11.53
CA GLU A 69 -3.29 -14.11 -11.15
C GLU A 69 -3.74 -15.08 -12.26
N THR A 70 -4.88 -14.78 -12.89
CA THR A 70 -5.42 -15.60 -13.99
C THR A 70 -4.56 -15.50 -15.25
N GLU A 71 -4.13 -14.29 -15.61
CA GLU A 71 -3.22 -14.06 -16.75
C GLU A 71 -1.89 -14.79 -16.54
N LEU A 72 -1.31 -14.71 -15.34
CA LEU A 72 -0.09 -15.42 -14.99
C LEU A 72 -0.25 -16.94 -15.11
N TRP A 73 -1.34 -17.48 -14.55
CA TRP A 73 -1.63 -18.92 -14.64
C TRP A 73 -1.76 -19.38 -16.10
N ASN A 74 -2.45 -18.61 -16.95
CA ASN A 74 -2.59 -18.93 -18.36
C ASN A 74 -1.24 -18.89 -19.11
N MET A 75 -0.35 -17.96 -18.74
CA MET A 75 1.01 -17.90 -19.30
C MET A 75 1.85 -19.12 -18.88
N GLU A 76 1.77 -19.53 -17.62
CA GLU A 76 2.43 -20.76 -17.16
C GLU A 76 1.92 -21.96 -17.94
N VAL A 77 0.60 -22.17 -18.01
CA VAL A 77 -0.03 -23.30 -18.72
C VAL A 77 0.32 -23.34 -20.21
N GLN A 78 0.38 -22.20 -20.91
CA GLN A 78 0.79 -22.14 -22.31
C GLN A 78 2.30 -22.35 -22.52
N GLY A 79 3.14 -22.00 -21.55
CA GLY A 79 4.58 -22.25 -21.59
C GLY A 79 4.96 -23.73 -21.43
N ILE A 80 4.14 -24.51 -20.71
CA ILE A 80 4.34 -25.96 -20.52
C ILE A 80 3.95 -26.79 -21.75
N ASP A 81 3.07 -26.28 -22.62
CA ASP A 81 2.59 -27.00 -23.82
C ASP A 81 3.54 -26.88 -25.03
N LEU A 82 4.58 -26.05 -24.90
CA LEU A 82 5.64 -25.84 -25.91
C LEU A 82 6.95 -26.58 -25.58
N THR A 83 6.94 -27.47 -24.57
CA THR A 83 8.09 -28.31 -24.17
C THR A 83 7.77 -29.78 -24.31
#